data_AF-A0A8X6UA54-F1
#
_entry.id   AF-A0A8X6UA54-F1
#
_cell.length_a   1.000
_cell.length_b   1.000
_cell.length_c   1.000
_cell.angle_alpha   90.00
_cell.angle_beta   90.00
_cell.angle_gamma   90.00
#
_symmetry.space_group_name_H-M   'P 1'
#
loop_
_entity.id
_entity.type
_entity.pdbx_description
1 polymer ?
#
loop_
_entity_poly.entity_id
_entity_poly.type
_entity_poly.pdbx_seq_one_letter_code
_entity_poly.pdbx_strand_id
1 'polypeptide(L)'
;MVCSRAAIVSKIPGKHCCIKFWHGSSSNMEANIIQEGFQYSVLMYRVKYAKVIEDGDSNVYKTAADSKSYDEFQVKQLEYQNHLLMKFCLKLKDIIKYIKARPMIMQKCIGKKYSTFAKINIFCSCTLNEK
;
A
#
# COMPACT_ATOMS: atom_id res chain seq x y z
N MET A 1 -11.18 21.02 -2.89
CA MET A 1 -12.37 20.13 -3.03
C MET A 1 -13.58 20.81 -3.70
N VAL A 2 -13.65 22.15 -3.72
CA VAL A 2 -14.79 22.91 -4.31
C VAL A 2 -14.92 22.66 -5.83
N CYS A 3 -13.84 22.87 -6.59
CA CYS A 3 -13.74 22.55 -8.03
C CYS A 3 -14.26 21.12 -8.36
N SER A 4 -13.72 20.10 -7.67
CA SER A 4 -14.06 18.68 -7.95
C SER A 4 -15.51 18.33 -7.62
N ARG A 5 -16.04 18.84 -6.49
CA ARG A 5 -17.44 18.58 -6.10
C ARG A 5 -18.43 19.25 -7.05
N ALA A 6 -18.13 20.48 -7.47
CA ALA A 6 -18.97 21.21 -8.43
C ALA A 6 -19.02 20.49 -9.78
N ALA A 7 -17.90 19.93 -10.24
CA ALA A 7 -17.84 19.11 -11.45
C ALA A 7 -18.71 17.85 -11.37
N ILE A 8 -18.71 17.14 -10.23
CA ILE A 8 -19.56 15.94 -10.02
C ILE A 8 -21.05 16.30 -10.17
N VAL A 9 -21.44 17.46 -9.64
CA VAL A 9 -22.83 17.94 -9.65
C VAL A 9 -23.15 18.79 -10.89
N SER A 10 -22.22 18.88 -11.86
CA SER A 10 -22.34 19.74 -13.06
C SER A 10 -22.74 21.19 -12.77
N LYS A 11 -22.26 21.74 -11.64
CA LYS A 11 -22.48 23.13 -11.23
C LYS A 11 -21.20 23.94 -11.40
N ILE A 12 -21.37 25.23 -11.66
CA ILE A 12 -20.26 26.19 -11.66
C ILE A 12 -19.78 26.34 -10.20
N PRO A 13 -18.49 26.14 -9.90
CA PRO A 13 -17.97 26.32 -8.55
C PRO A 13 -18.06 27.80 -8.14
N GLY A 14 -18.38 28.05 -6.86
CA GLY A 14 -18.32 29.40 -6.31
C GLY A 14 -16.90 30.00 -6.37
N LYS A 15 -16.79 31.33 -6.18
CA LYS A 15 -15.50 32.03 -6.24
C LYS A 15 -14.51 31.48 -5.21
N HIS A 16 -13.38 30.95 -5.68
CA HIS A 16 -12.29 30.46 -4.85
C HIS A 16 -10.99 30.37 -5.66
N CYS A 17 -9.85 30.20 -4.97
CA CYS A 17 -8.55 29.94 -5.61
C CYS A 17 -8.20 28.45 -5.45
N CYS A 18 -8.36 27.66 -6.52
CA CYS A 18 -7.90 26.26 -6.59
C CYS A 18 -6.83 26.17 -7.69
N ILE A 19 -5.68 25.57 -7.41
CA ILE A 19 -4.64 25.26 -8.41
C ILE A 19 -4.56 23.74 -8.54
N LYS A 20 -4.62 23.24 -9.77
CA LYS A 20 -4.52 21.80 -10.07
C LYS A 20 -3.15 21.51 -10.66
N PHE A 21 -2.27 20.93 -9.85
CA PHE A 21 -0.91 20.56 -10.25
C PHE A 21 -0.79 19.18 -10.88
N TRP A 22 -1.82 18.34 -10.77
CA TRP A 22 -1.80 16.96 -11.26
C TRP A 22 -3.05 16.62 -12.06
N HIS A 23 -2.86 15.90 -13.16
CA HIS A 23 -3.91 15.37 -14.01
C HIS A 23 -3.93 13.84 -13.88
N GLY A 24 -4.87 13.31 -13.11
CA GLY A 24 -5.01 11.87 -12.89
C GLY A 24 -5.57 11.54 -11.51
N SER A 25 -5.51 10.25 -11.14
CA SER A 25 -5.84 9.80 -9.78
C SER A 25 -4.76 10.25 -8.80
N SER A 26 -5.14 10.39 -7.52
CA SER A 26 -4.18 10.64 -6.43
C SER A 26 -3.17 9.49 -6.30
N SER A 27 -3.59 8.25 -6.51
CA SER A 27 -2.71 7.08 -6.47
C SER A 27 -1.63 7.14 -7.57
N ASN A 28 -1.95 7.66 -8.76
CA ASN A 28 -0.95 7.84 -9.81
C ASN A 28 0.00 8.99 -9.50
N MET A 29 -0.49 10.06 -8.86
CA MET A 29 0.36 11.17 -8.39
C MET A 29 1.39 10.66 -7.39
N GLU A 30 0.94 9.88 -6.41
CA GLU A 30 1.78 9.25 -5.40
C GLU A 30 2.83 8.34 -6.03
N ALA A 31 2.42 7.44 -6.94
CA ALA A 31 3.34 6.55 -7.64
C ALA A 31 4.43 7.32 -8.41
N ASN A 32 4.05 8.41 -9.08
CA ASN A 32 4.97 9.19 -9.89
C ASN A 32 5.97 9.98 -9.03
N ILE A 33 5.50 10.59 -7.94
CA ILE A 33 6.38 11.30 -6.98
C ILE A 33 7.38 10.33 -6.34
N ILE A 34 6.94 9.13 -5.97
CA ILE A 34 7.83 8.12 -5.38
C ILE A 34 8.85 7.67 -6.42
N GLN A 35 8.43 7.37 -7.66
CA GLN A 35 9.35 7.03 -8.74
C GLN A 35 10.40 8.11 -8.98
N GLU A 36 9.99 9.38 -9.06
CA GLU A 36 10.89 10.52 -9.21
C GLU A 36 11.89 10.61 -8.04
N GLY A 37 11.39 10.44 -6.80
CA GLY A 37 12.23 10.37 -5.60
C GLY A 37 13.29 9.27 -5.68
N PHE A 38 12.95 8.10 -6.23
CA PHE A 38 13.91 7.00 -6.44
C PHE A 38 14.94 7.30 -7.53
N GLN A 39 14.56 8.02 -8.59
CA GLN A 39 15.46 8.36 -9.69
C GLN A 39 16.47 9.43 -9.31
N TYR A 40 16.06 10.44 -8.55
CA TYR A 40 16.90 11.58 -8.21
C TYR A 40 17.54 11.51 -6.82
N SER A 41 17.20 10.51 -5.99
CA SER A 41 17.73 10.31 -4.64
C SER A 41 19.26 10.37 -4.55
N VAL A 42 19.95 9.70 -5.49
CA VAL A 42 21.42 9.61 -5.52
C VAL A 42 22.01 10.94 -5.98
N LEU A 43 21.41 11.57 -7.00
CA LEU A 43 21.90 12.82 -7.56
C LEU A 43 21.75 13.97 -6.56
N MET A 44 20.58 14.11 -5.94
CA MET A 44 20.25 15.23 -5.06
C MET A 44 20.76 15.03 -3.64
N TYR A 45 20.66 13.81 -3.11
CA TYR A 45 20.87 13.55 -1.68
C TYR A 45 21.93 12.50 -1.39
N ARG A 46 22.48 11.83 -2.42
CA ARG A 46 23.45 10.72 -2.29
C ARG A 46 22.93 9.56 -1.43
N VAL A 47 21.63 9.32 -1.45
CA VAL A 47 20.99 8.21 -0.72
C VAL A 47 20.43 7.17 -1.68
N LYS A 48 20.45 5.90 -1.27
CA LYS A 48 19.78 4.80 -1.98
C LYS A 48 18.70 4.21 -1.07
N TYR A 49 17.49 4.04 -1.59
CA TYR A 49 16.38 3.48 -0.83
C TYR A 49 16.26 1.97 -1.06
N ALA A 50 16.36 1.19 0.01
CA ALA A 50 16.28 -0.28 -0.07
C ALA A 50 14.86 -0.85 -0.02
N LYS A 51 13.94 -0.10 0.59
CA LYS A 51 12.61 -0.58 0.96
C LYS A 51 11.58 0.51 0.69
N VAL A 52 10.39 0.12 0.21
CA VAL A 52 9.21 0.98 0.14
C VAL A 52 8.16 0.42 1.08
N ILE A 53 7.53 1.28 1.87
CA ILE A 53 6.46 0.91 2.80
C ILE A 53 5.15 1.38 2.20
N GLU A 54 4.23 0.45 1.97
CA GLU A 54 2.94 0.74 1.32
C GLU A 54 1.81 -0.11 1.93
N ASP A 55 0.57 0.22 1.58
CA ASP A 55 -0.62 -0.52 2.01
C ASP A 55 -0.79 -1.89 1.30
N GLY A 56 0.05 -2.20 0.30
CA GLY A 56 0.09 -3.50 -0.39
C GLY A 56 -0.86 -3.66 -1.57
N ASP A 57 -1.72 -2.67 -1.86
CA ASP A 57 -2.63 -2.69 -3.02
C ASP A 57 -2.22 -1.67 -4.11
N SER A 58 -1.05 -1.07 -3.97
CA SER A 58 -0.64 0.07 -4.78
C SER A 58 0.19 -0.38 -6.00
N ASN A 59 0.03 0.32 -7.13
CA ASN A 59 0.92 0.18 -8.29
C ASN A 59 2.29 0.86 -8.07
N VAL A 60 2.48 1.56 -6.94
CA VAL A 60 3.69 2.32 -6.63
C VAL A 60 4.91 1.40 -6.60
N TYR A 61 4.82 0.23 -5.93
CA TYR A 61 5.92 -0.73 -5.91
C TYR A 61 6.33 -1.21 -7.31
N LYS A 62 5.35 -1.49 -8.20
CA LYS A 62 5.65 -1.92 -9.57
C LYS A 62 6.42 -0.83 -10.30
N THR A 63 5.96 0.40 -10.21
CA THR A 63 6.63 1.55 -10.83
C THR A 63 8.04 1.76 -10.26
N ALA A 64 8.24 1.59 -8.95
CA ALA A 64 9.56 1.66 -8.32
C ALA A 64 10.48 0.49 -8.76
N ALA A 65 9.96 -0.74 -8.82
CA ALA A 65 10.71 -1.91 -9.26
C ALA A 65 11.11 -1.84 -10.75
N ASP A 66 10.19 -1.38 -11.60
CA ASP A 66 10.41 -1.22 -13.04
C ASP A 66 11.44 -0.14 -13.36
N SER A 67 11.54 0.89 -12.51
CA SER A 67 12.47 2.00 -12.70
C SER A 67 13.95 1.61 -12.61
N LYS A 68 14.29 0.44 -12.03
CA LYS A 68 15.66 -0.08 -11.84
C LYS A 68 16.68 1.02 -11.47
N SER A 69 16.31 1.92 -10.56
CA SER A 69 17.13 3.11 -10.25
C SER A 69 18.49 2.77 -9.62
N TYR A 70 18.70 1.54 -9.15
CA TYR A 70 19.95 1.07 -8.55
C TYR A 70 20.38 -0.26 -9.16
N ASP A 71 21.63 -0.35 -9.62
CA ASP A 71 22.18 -1.56 -10.26
C ASP A 71 22.48 -2.70 -9.27
N GLU A 72 22.77 -2.35 -8.01
CA GLU A 72 23.30 -3.29 -7.01
C GLU A 72 22.23 -4.14 -6.31
N PHE A 73 21.00 -3.65 -6.18
CA PHE A 73 19.96 -4.38 -5.47
C PHE A 73 18.54 -3.99 -5.90
N GLN A 74 17.63 -4.95 -5.79
CA GLN A 74 16.21 -4.74 -6.00
C GLN A 74 15.55 -4.15 -4.75
N VAL A 75 14.75 -3.11 -4.95
CA VAL A 75 13.94 -2.48 -3.90
C VAL A 75 12.91 -3.47 -3.39
N LYS A 76 12.75 -3.58 -2.07
CA LYS A 76 11.78 -4.50 -1.44
C LYS A 76 10.50 -3.78 -1.03
N GLN A 77 9.35 -4.39 -1.29
CA GLN A 77 8.08 -3.94 -0.73
C GLN A 77 7.95 -4.41 0.72
N LEU A 78 7.51 -3.51 1.59
CA LEU A 78 7.04 -3.82 2.93
C LEU A 78 5.60 -3.34 3.09
N GLU A 79 4.74 -4.21 3.61
CA GLU A 79 3.38 -3.81 3.95
C GLU A 79 3.36 -3.06 5.29
N TYR A 80 2.55 -1.99 5.36
CA TYR A 80 2.33 -1.25 6.58
C TYR A 80 1.55 -2.11 7.61
N GLN A 81 2.09 -2.24 8.82
CA GLN A 81 1.57 -3.14 9.86
C GLN A 81 0.11 -2.87 10.22
N ASN A 82 -0.30 -1.61 10.34
CA ASN A 82 -1.69 -1.29 10.68
C ASN A 82 -2.64 -1.67 9.54
N HIS A 83 -2.21 -1.53 8.29
CA HIS A 83 -3.00 -1.98 7.15
C HIS A 83 -3.13 -3.50 7.11
N LEU A 84 -2.06 -4.23 7.44
CA LEU A 84 -2.09 -5.69 7.58
C LEU A 84 -3.05 -6.14 8.70
N LEU A 85 -3.00 -5.49 9.87
CA LEU A 85 -3.90 -5.77 10.99
C LEU A 85 -5.36 -5.50 10.61
N MET A 86 -5.64 -4.40 9.91
CA MET A 86 -6.98 -4.09 9.43
C MET A 86 -7.48 -5.15 8.43
N LYS A 87 -6.65 -5.53 7.44
CA LYS A 87 -6.94 -6.63 6.50
C LYS A 87 -7.25 -7.93 7.23
N PHE A 88 -6.50 -8.26 8.29
CA PHE A 88 -6.76 -9.43 9.12
C PHE A 88 -8.09 -9.35 9.86
N CYS A 89 -8.38 -8.24 10.53
CA CYS A 89 -9.63 -8.01 11.24
C CYS A 89 -10.86 -8.08 10.32
N LEU A 90 -10.76 -7.57 9.08
CA LEU A 90 -11.83 -7.66 8.08
C LEU A 90 -12.12 -9.13 7.70
N LYS A 91 -11.07 -9.92 7.42
CA LYS A 91 -11.23 -11.35 7.14
C LYS A 91 -11.87 -12.12 8.29
N LEU A 92 -11.50 -11.80 9.54
CA LEU A 92 -12.15 -12.41 10.71
C LEU A 92 -13.64 -12.06 10.77
N LYS A 93 -14.02 -10.81 10.50
CA LYS A 93 -15.44 -10.41 10.45
C LYS A 93 -16.21 -11.15 9.35
N ASP A 94 -15.59 -11.34 8.18
CA ASP A 94 -16.20 -12.11 7.09
C ASP A 94 -16.44 -13.57 7.45
N ILE A 95 -15.47 -14.19 8.14
CA ILE A 95 -15.61 -15.56 8.66
C ILE A 95 -16.74 -15.63 9.69
N ILE A 96 -16.81 -14.69 10.64
CA ILE A 96 -17.88 -14.66 11.65
C ILE A 96 -19.25 -14.49 10.97
N LYS A 97 -19.36 -13.63 9.95
CA LYS A 97 -20.59 -13.44 9.18
C LYS A 97 -20.99 -14.73 8.45
N TYR A 98 -20.03 -15.43 7.86
CA TYR A 98 -20.26 -16.72 7.20
C TYR A 98 -20.73 -17.80 8.19
N ILE A 99 -20.12 -17.87 9.38
CA ILE A 99 -20.51 -18.79 10.46
C ILE A 99 -21.96 -18.54 10.89
N LYS A 100 -22.32 -17.28 11.13
CA LYS A 100 -23.70 -16.89 11.50
C LYS A 100 -24.71 -17.27 10.41
N ALA A 101 -24.31 -17.22 9.14
CA ALA A 101 -25.17 -17.55 8.01
C ALA A 101 -25.29 -19.06 7.73
N ARG A 102 -24.29 -19.89 8.06
CA ARG A 102 -24.31 -21.35 7.89
C ARG A 102 -23.53 -22.07 9.01
N PRO A 103 -24.21 -22.49 10.10
CA PRO A 103 -23.54 -23.08 11.26
C PRO A 103 -22.89 -24.46 11.03
N MET A 104 -23.25 -25.21 9.99
CA MET A 104 -23.00 -26.68 9.94
C MET A 104 -21.96 -27.21 8.93
N ILE A 105 -21.17 -26.38 8.22
CA ILE A 105 -20.22 -26.88 7.18
C ILE A 105 -18.79 -26.37 7.41
N MET A 106 -18.27 -26.43 8.63
CA MET A 106 -16.94 -25.84 8.92
C MET A 106 -15.83 -26.82 9.34
N GLN A 107 -16.12 -28.07 9.71
CA GLN A 107 -15.03 -28.99 10.11
C GLN A 107 -14.15 -29.50 8.96
N LYS A 108 -14.58 -29.40 7.68
CA LYS A 108 -13.83 -29.94 6.53
C LYS A 108 -13.09 -28.90 5.67
N CYS A 109 -13.40 -27.61 5.77
CA CYS A 109 -12.90 -26.59 4.82
C CYS A 109 -11.76 -25.72 5.36
N ILE A 110 -11.52 -25.72 6.68
CA ILE A 110 -10.48 -24.88 7.30
C ILE A 110 -9.08 -25.42 6.98
N GLY A 111 -8.88 -26.74 6.93
CA GLY A 111 -7.56 -27.35 6.72
C GLY A 111 -6.91 -27.09 5.34
N LYS A 112 -7.66 -26.66 4.31
CA LYS A 112 -7.12 -26.48 2.95
C LYS A 112 -6.63 -25.06 2.63
N LYS A 113 -6.99 -24.03 3.41
CA LYS A 113 -6.67 -22.62 3.12
C LYS A 113 -5.55 -22.01 3.97
N TYR A 114 -5.08 -22.72 5.01
CA TYR A 114 -4.08 -22.20 5.96
C TYR A 114 -2.62 -22.45 5.54
N SER A 115 -2.37 -23.13 4.42
CA SER A 115 -1.01 -23.36 3.92
C SER A 115 -0.27 -22.09 3.46
N THR A 116 -0.98 -20.97 3.25
CA THR A 116 -0.38 -19.70 2.83
C THR A 116 0.04 -18.79 4.01
N PHE A 117 -0.57 -18.94 5.19
CA PHE A 117 -0.28 -18.07 6.34
C PHE A 117 0.93 -18.53 7.18
N ALA A 118 1.29 -19.82 7.11
CA ALA A 118 2.38 -20.40 7.89
C ALA A 118 3.81 -20.01 7.42
N LYS A 119 3.94 -19.15 6.38
CA LYS A 119 5.23 -18.68 5.87
C LYS A 119 5.62 -17.27 6.29
N ILE A 120 4.78 -16.55 7.06
CA ILE A 120 5.15 -15.25 7.61
C ILE A 120 5.94 -15.51 8.90
N ASN A 121 7.23 -15.79 8.73
CA ASN A 121 8.20 -15.81 9.81
C ASN A 121 8.35 -14.36 10.30
N ILE A 122 7.65 -14.00 11.39
CA ILE A 122 7.89 -12.75 12.10
C ILE A 122 9.24 -12.92 12.80
N PHE A 123 10.33 -12.70 12.06
CA PHE A 123 11.64 -12.48 12.65
C PHE A 123 11.74 -10.99 12.98
N CYS A 124 11.17 -10.62 14.12
CA CYS A 124 11.43 -9.34 14.76
C CYS A 124 12.83 -9.43 15.38
N SER A 125 13.86 -9.13 14.60
CA SER A 125 15.17 -8.78 15.16
C SER A 125 15.19 -7.28 15.40
N CYS A 126 14.73 -6.88 16.59
CA CYS A 126 15.18 -5.64 17.20
C CYS A 126 16.70 -5.77 17.42
N THR A 127 17.52 -5.31 16.48
CA THR A 127 18.85 -4.84 16.83
C THR A 127 18.70 -3.43 17.38
N LEU A 128 18.34 -3.36 18.67
CA LEU A 128 18.76 -2.25 19.50
C LEU A 128 20.30 -2.28 19.46
N ASN A 129 20.88 -1.30 18.76
CA ASN A 129 22.26 -0.92 18.98
C ASN A 129 22.37 -0.46 20.43
N GLU A 130 22.82 -1.35 21.32
CA GLU A 130 23.52 -0.93 22.52
C GLU A 130 24.92 -0.48 22.10
N LYS A 131 25.34 0.64 22.69
CA LYS A 131 26.60 1.34 22.47
C LYS A 131 27.80 0.53 22.96
#